data_AF-A3BVI0-F1
#
_entry.id   AF-A3BVI0-F1
#
_cell.length_a   1.000
_cell.length_b   1.000
_cell.length_c   1.000
_cell.angle_alpha   90.00
_cell.angle_beta   90.00
_cell.angle_gamma   90.00
#
_symmetry.space_group_name_H-M   'P 1'
#
loop_
_entity.id
_entity.type
_entity.pdbx_description
1 polymer ?
#
loop_
_entity_poly.entity_id
_entity_poly.type
_entity_poly.pdbx_seq_one_letter_code
_entity_poly.pdbx_strand_id
1 'polypeptide(L)'
;MARPRVVDAEYSARWHDAGTYDVNTKTGGANGSIRYEEEYTHGSNAGLKIAIDLLEPIKAKSPKITYADLYQLAGVVAVEVTGGPTVEFIPGRRDSSVCPREGRLPDAKKGCFSKDSVTSYLNQH
;
A
#
# COMPACT_ATOMS: atom_id res chain seq x y z
N MET A 1 -6.81 -16.41 -16.66
CA MET A 1 -5.66 -16.49 -15.72
C MET A 1 -5.14 -15.09 -15.50
N ALA A 2 -5.09 -14.59 -14.26
CA ALA A 2 -4.52 -13.28 -13.94
C ALA A 2 -3.01 -13.29 -14.24
N ARG A 3 -2.46 -12.15 -14.69
CA ARG A 3 -1.02 -12.03 -15.00
C ARG A 3 -0.26 -11.74 -13.69
N PRO A 4 0.68 -12.61 -13.24
CA PRO A 4 1.35 -12.50 -11.94
C PRO A 4 1.93 -11.11 -11.63
N ARG A 5 2.57 -10.49 -12.63
CA ARG A 5 3.19 -9.17 -12.49
C ARG A 5 2.21 -8.01 -12.23
N VAL A 6 0.94 -8.17 -12.58
CA VAL A 6 -0.09 -7.14 -12.40
C VAL A 6 -0.65 -7.20 -10.98
N VAL A 7 -0.85 -8.41 -10.48
CA VAL A 7 -1.42 -8.66 -9.14
C VAL A 7 -0.51 -8.16 -8.03
N ASP A 8 0.81 -8.38 -8.17
CA ASP A 8 1.80 -7.89 -7.22
C ASP A 8 1.84 -6.35 -7.14
N ALA A 9 1.67 -5.69 -8.30
CA ALA A 9 1.68 -4.23 -8.40
C ALA A 9 0.45 -3.60 -7.74
N GLU A 10 -0.75 -4.18 -7.96
CA GLU A 10 -2.01 -3.73 -7.36
C GLU A 10 -2.01 -3.88 -5.83
N TYR A 11 -1.52 -5.02 -5.33
CA TYR A 11 -1.39 -5.26 -3.90
C TYR A 11 -0.36 -4.31 -3.26
N SER A 12 0.78 -4.09 -3.91
CA SER A 12 1.80 -3.14 -3.45
C SER A 12 1.25 -1.72 -3.35
N ALA A 13 0.49 -1.24 -4.33
CA ALA A 13 -0.11 0.10 -4.26
C ALA A 13 -1.04 0.28 -3.06
N ARG A 14 -1.88 -0.72 -2.78
CA ARG A 14 -2.77 -0.71 -1.61
C ARG A 14 -2.00 -0.63 -0.30
N TRP A 15 -0.96 -1.46 -0.16
CA TRP A 15 -0.15 -1.54 1.05
C TRP A 15 0.64 -0.27 1.29
N HIS A 16 1.29 0.26 0.27
CA HIS A 16 2.13 1.44 0.38
C HIS A 16 1.31 2.70 0.69
N ASP A 17 0.10 2.84 0.13
CA ASP A 17 -0.82 3.96 0.47
C ASP A 17 -1.30 3.85 1.93
N ALA A 18 -1.75 2.67 2.35
CA ALA A 18 -2.23 2.47 3.72
C ALA A 18 -1.12 2.60 4.78
N GLY A 19 0.10 2.15 4.45
CA GLY A 19 1.24 2.08 5.36
C GLY A 19 1.84 3.42 5.77
N THR A 20 1.44 4.54 5.15
CA THR A 20 1.93 5.88 5.53
C THR A 20 1.13 6.54 6.66
N TYR A 21 0.10 5.87 7.17
CA TYR A 21 -0.74 6.39 8.25
C TYR A 21 0.01 6.52 9.57
N ASP A 22 -0.04 7.72 10.15
CA ASP A 22 0.47 8.01 11.49
C ASP A 22 -0.70 8.28 12.43
N VAL A 23 -0.84 7.46 13.48
CA VAL A 23 -1.91 7.56 14.48
C VAL A 23 -1.84 8.85 15.32
N ASN A 24 -0.64 9.37 15.57
CA ASN A 24 -0.43 10.53 16.43
C ASN A 24 -0.79 11.83 15.71
N THR A 25 -0.41 11.93 14.44
CA THR A 25 -0.66 13.13 13.62
C THR A 25 -1.92 13.02 12.76
N LYS A 26 -2.52 11.82 12.67
CA LYS A 26 -3.67 11.50 11.80
C LYS A 26 -3.45 11.88 10.34
N THR A 27 -2.21 11.74 9.86
CA THR A 27 -1.79 12.09 8.51
C THR A 27 -1.31 10.87 7.72
N GLY A 28 -1.40 10.92 6.39
CA GLY A 28 -1.09 9.77 5.52
C GLY A 28 -2.21 8.72 5.52
N GLY A 29 -1.90 7.51 5.08
CA GLY A 29 -2.82 6.39 5.00
C GLY A 29 -3.58 6.31 3.69
N ALA A 30 -4.56 5.41 3.63
CA ALA A 30 -5.33 5.05 2.44
C ALA A 30 -6.16 6.21 1.88
N ASN A 31 -5.50 7.18 1.25
CA ASN A 31 -6.04 8.46 0.82
C ASN A 31 -5.61 8.80 -0.61
N GLY A 32 -4.93 7.89 -1.30
CA GLY A 32 -4.53 8.03 -2.69
C GLY A 32 -3.42 9.04 -2.94
N SER A 33 -2.77 9.58 -1.90
CA SER A 33 -1.65 10.54 -2.06
C SER A 33 -0.44 9.94 -2.78
N ILE A 34 -0.31 8.61 -2.76
CA ILE A 34 0.76 7.88 -3.48
C ILE A 34 0.85 8.15 -4.98
N ARG A 35 -0.17 8.75 -5.59
CA ARG A 35 -0.17 9.13 -7.02
C ARG A 35 0.75 10.30 -7.34
N TYR A 36 1.12 11.09 -6.34
CA TYR A 36 1.93 12.29 -6.51
C TYR A 36 3.42 11.95 -6.61
N GLU A 37 4.15 12.72 -7.43
CA GLU A 37 5.57 12.50 -7.72
C GLU A 37 6.43 12.53 -6.48
N GLU A 38 6.09 13.41 -5.54
CA GLU A 38 6.75 13.51 -4.25
C GLU A 38 6.70 12.19 -3.48
N GLU A 39 5.63 11.39 -3.62
CA GLU A 39 5.44 10.18 -2.84
C GLU A 39 5.82 8.89 -3.58
N TYR A 40 5.50 8.72 -4.87
CA TYR A 40 5.90 7.51 -5.59
C TYR A 40 7.41 7.45 -5.88
N THR A 41 8.13 8.56 -5.78
CA THR A 41 9.60 8.60 -5.94
C THR A 41 10.37 8.28 -4.67
N HIS A 42 9.70 8.18 -3.52
CA HIS A 42 10.33 7.73 -2.27
C HIS A 42 11.03 6.38 -2.46
N GLY A 43 12.20 6.19 -1.84
CA GLY A 43 13.03 5.00 -2.04
C GLY A 43 12.32 3.68 -1.71
N SER A 44 11.40 3.72 -0.74
CA SER A 44 10.56 2.59 -0.36
C SER A 44 9.43 2.29 -1.35
N ASN A 45 9.13 3.18 -2.31
CA ASN A 45 8.05 3.06 -3.28
C ASN A 45 8.55 2.72 -4.70
N ALA A 46 9.79 2.25 -4.83
CA ALA A 46 10.37 1.85 -6.10
C ALA A 46 9.48 0.81 -6.83
N GLY A 47 9.02 1.15 -8.04
CA GLY A 47 8.12 0.32 -8.86
C GLY A 47 6.64 0.70 -8.79
N LEU A 48 6.24 1.56 -7.86
CA LEU A 48 4.85 1.97 -7.66
C LEU A 48 4.25 2.73 -8.86
N LYS A 49 5.09 3.46 -9.60
CA LYS A 49 4.69 4.15 -10.84
C LYS A 49 4.07 3.19 -11.87
N ILE A 50 4.57 1.96 -11.95
CA ILE A 50 4.03 0.94 -12.86
C ILE A 50 2.60 0.57 -12.43
N ALA A 51 2.37 0.40 -11.13
CA ALA A 51 1.03 0.11 -10.59
C ALA A 51 0.05 1.27 -10.87
N ILE A 52 0.48 2.51 -10.64
CA ILE A 52 -0.33 3.71 -10.91
C ILE A 52 -0.70 3.77 -12.39
N ASP A 53 0.27 3.59 -13.28
CA ASP A 53 0.05 3.65 -14.73
C ASP A 53 -0.89 2.55 -15.24
N LEU A 54 -0.87 1.37 -14.61
CA LEU A 54 -1.80 0.28 -14.93
C LEU A 54 -3.24 0.58 -14.49
N LEU A 55 -3.41 1.33 -13.40
CA LEU A 55 -4.72 1.67 -12.83
C LEU A 55 -5.34 2.92 -13.46
N GLU A 56 -4.54 3.78 -14.10
CA GLU A 56 -5.00 5.03 -14.73
C GLU A 56 -6.10 4.82 -15.80
N PRO A 57 -5.99 3.83 -16.72
CA PRO A 57 -7.07 3.56 -17.68
C PRO A 57 -8.37 3.08 -17.03
N ILE A 58 -8.28 2.44 -15.86
CA ILE A 58 -9.44 2.00 -15.06
C ILE A 58 -10.07 3.22 -14.39
N LYS A 59 -9.26 4.10 -13.80
CA LYS A 59 -9.72 5.38 -13.24
C LYS A 59 -10.45 6.22 -14.27
N ALA A 60 -9.92 6.31 -15.49
CA ALA A 60 -10.53 7.08 -16.58
C ALA A 60 -11.94 6.56 -16.94
N LYS A 61 -12.17 5.24 -16.83
CA LYS A 61 -13.50 4.62 -17.03
C LYS A 61 -14.43 4.78 -15.82
N SER A 62 -13.87 5.08 -14.64
CA SER A 62 -14.61 5.22 -13.38
C SER A 62 -14.36 6.57 -12.71
N PRO A 63 -14.75 7.70 -13.34
CA PRO A 63 -14.45 9.04 -12.84
C PRO A 63 -15.07 9.34 -11.47
N LYS A 64 -16.17 8.67 -11.11
CA LYS A 64 -16.89 8.85 -9.83
C LYS A 64 -16.18 8.26 -8.62
N ILE A 65 -15.25 7.32 -8.83
CA ILE A 65 -14.51 6.66 -7.75
C ILE A 65 -13.25 7.48 -7.45
N THR A 66 -12.92 7.65 -6.17
CA THR A 66 -11.69 8.32 -5.73
C THR A 66 -10.47 7.45 -6.02
N TYR A 67 -9.29 8.06 -6.20
CA TYR A 67 -8.06 7.28 -6.33
C TYR A 67 -7.81 6.40 -5.11
N ALA A 68 -8.10 6.92 -3.91
CA ALA A 68 -8.01 6.19 -2.66
C ALA A 68 -8.84 4.89 -2.68
N ASP A 69 -10.10 4.96 -3.12
CA ASP A 69 -10.94 3.77 -3.21
C ASP A 69 -10.52 2.84 -4.35
N LEU A 70 -10.05 3.38 -5.47
CA LEU A 70 -9.54 2.57 -6.59
C LEU A 70 -8.34 1.71 -6.18
N TYR A 71 -7.35 2.30 -5.49
CA TYR A 71 -6.15 1.57 -5.06
C TYR A 71 -6.49 0.50 -4.02
N GLN A 72 -7.38 0.81 -3.08
CA GLN A 72 -7.81 -0.16 -2.08
C GLN A 72 -8.62 -1.30 -2.69
N LEU A 73 -9.50 -1.00 -3.66
CA LEU A 73 -10.25 -2.01 -4.39
C LEU A 73 -9.33 -2.90 -5.23
N ALA A 74 -8.36 -2.32 -5.93
CA ALA A 74 -7.38 -3.07 -6.72
C ALA A 74 -6.64 -4.10 -5.85
N GLY A 75 -6.19 -3.70 -4.65
CA GLY A 75 -5.56 -4.65 -3.73
C GLY A 75 -6.51 -5.68 -3.10
N VAL A 76 -7.82 -5.42 -2.96
CA VAL A 76 -8.82 -6.45 -2.58
C VAL A 76 -8.90 -7.49 -3.69
N VAL A 77 -9.12 -7.04 -4.92
CA VAL A 77 -9.25 -7.91 -6.10
C VAL A 77 -7.98 -8.72 -6.30
N ALA A 78 -6.80 -8.14 -6.10
CA ALA A 78 -5.51 -8.83 -6.18
C ALA A 78 -5.41 -10.04 -5.23
N VAL A 79 -5.94 -9.92 -4.01
CA VAL A 79 -5.97 -11.02 -3.03
C VAL A 79 -6.96 -12.11 -3.47
N GLU A 80 -8.14 -11.73 -3.96
CA GLU A 80 -9.15 -12.69 -4.40
C GLU A 80 -8.71 -13.49 -5.63
N VAL A 81 -8.11 -12.83 -6.62
CA VAL A 81 -7.68 -13.50 -7.87
C VAL A 81 -6.47 -14.42 -7.67
N THR A 82 -5.72 -14.26 -6.58
CA THR A 82 -4.63 -15.18 -6.20
C THR A 82 -5.11 -16.37 -5.37
N GLY A 83 -6.42 -16.47 -5.11
CA GLY A 83 -7.02 -17.53 -4.31
C GLY A 83 -6.99 -17.25 -2.80
N GLY A 84 -6.74 -16.00 -2.40
CA GLY A 84 -6.86 -15.54 -1.03
C GLY A 84 -8.33 -15.40 -0.58
N PRO A 85 -8.55 -15.02 0.69
CA PRO A 85 -9.89 -14.85 1.23
C PRO A 85 -10.60 -13.62 0.62
N THR A 86 -11.93 -13.69 0.55
CA THR A 86 -12.77 -12.52 0.25
C THR A 86 -12.58 -11.46 1.33
N VAL A 87 -12.16 -10.27 0.93
CA VAL A 87 -11.97 -9.13 1.84
C VAL A 87 -13.11 -8.14 1.63
N GLU A 88 -13.83 -7.81 2.70
CA GLU A 88 -14.89 -6.81 2.64
C GLU A 88 -14.32 -5.43 2.26
N PHE A 89 -14.92 -4.81 1.23
CA PHE A 89 -14.54 -3.48 0.77
C PHE A 89 -15.62 -2.46 1.11
N ILE A 90 -15.24 -1.45 1.89
CA ILE A 90 -16.10 -0.31 2.25
C ILE A 90 -15.62 0.92 1.44
N PRO A 91 -16.45 1.49 0.54
CA PRO A 91 -16.12 2.71 -0.19
C PRO A 91 -16.33 3.97 0.69
N GLY A 92 -15.81 5.11 0.23
CA GLY A 92 -16.00 6.42 0.86
C GLY A 92 -14.70 7.14 1.22
N ARG A 93 -13.55 6.61 0.82
CA ARG A 93 -12.27 7.29 1.05
C ARG A 93 -12.19 8.54 0.19
N ARG A 94 -11.66 9.61 0.76
CA ARG A 94 -11.44 10.88 0.06
C ARG A 94 -9.99 10.96 -0.40
N ASP A 95 -9.81 11.51 -1.59
CA ASP A 95 -8.48 11.77 -2.12
C ASP A 95 -7.82 12.90 -1.32
N SER A 96 -6.64 12.63 -0.78
CA SER A 96 -5.75 13.65 -0.24
C SER A 96 -4.98 14.31 -1.38
N SER A 97 -4.70 15.60 -1.24
CA SER A 97 -3.72 16.36 -2.03
C SER A 97 -2.39 16.57 -1.29
N VAL A 98 -2.29 16.08 -0.06
CA VAL A 98 -1.12 16.24 0.81
C VAL A 98 -0.40 14.91 0.90
N CYS A 99 0.88 14.92 0.52
CA CYS A 99 1.78 13.78 0.62
C CYS A 99 2.39 13.71 2.03
N PRO A 100 2.41 12.54 2.68
CA PRO A 100 3.16 12.32 3.90
C PRO A 100 4.67 12.37 3.63
N ARG A 101 5.45 12.72 4.67
CA ARG A 101 6.92 12.73 4.58
C ARG A 101 7.47 11.31 4.37
N GLU A 102 8.57 11.21 3.63
CA GLU A 102 9.32 9.95 3.45
C GLU A 102 9.72 9.30 4.78
N GLY A 103 9.88 7.97 4.77
CA GLY A 103 10.43 7.21 5.90
C GLY A 103 9.39 6.63 6.87
N ARG A 104 8.09 6.72 6.54
CA ARG A 104 7.02 6.09 7.34
C ARG A 104 6.83 4.60 7.06
N LEU A 105 7.25 4.14 5.89
CA LEU A 105 7.17 2.73 5.53
C LEU A 105 8.28 1.91 6.24
N PRO A 106 7.99 0.66 6.64
CA PRO A 106 8.95 -0.18 7.34
C PRO A 106 10.16 -0.49 6.45
N ASP A 107 11.35 -0.40 7.02
CA ASP A 107 12.60 -0.76 6.36
C ASP A 107 12.76 -2.29 6.34
N ALA A 108 12.83 -2.88 5.15
CA ALA A 108 12.99 -4.31 4.97
C ALA A 108 14.29 -4.87 5.59
N LYS A 109 15.30 -4.03 5.87
CA LYS A 109 16.54 -4.43 6.55
C LYS A 109 16.41 -4.48 8.06
N LYS A 110 15.38 -3.86 8.63
CA LYS A 110 15.07 -3.91 10.06
C LYS A 110 14.08 -5.04 10.30
N GLY A 111 14.58 -6.24 10.62
CA GLY A 111 13.73 -7.35 11.01
C GLY A 111 12.88 -7.04 12.25
N CYS A 112 11.73 -7.71 12.41
CA CYS A 112 10.86 -7.57 13.58
C CYS A 112 11.38 -8.30 14.84
N PHE A 113 12.55 -8.92 14.77
CA PHE A 113 13.22 -9.54 15.90
C PHE A 113 14.66 -9.03 15.95
N SER A 114 15.03 -8.35 17.04
CA SER A 114 16.45 -8.35 17.40
C SER A 114 16.82 -9.80 17.68
N LYS A 115 17.94 -10.28 17.11
CA LYS A 115 18.51 -11.60 17.45
C LYS A 115 18.72 -11.76 18.97
N ASP A 116 18.78 -10.63 19.67
CA ASP A 116 18.94 -10.54 21.12
C ASP A 116 17.72 -11.09 21.87
N SER A 117 16.49 -10.96 21.33
CA SER A 117 15.28 -11.38 22.04
C SER A 117 15.13 -12.90 22.12
N VAL A 118 15.47 -13.63 21.05
CA VAL A 118 15.47 -15.10 21.03
C VAL A 118 16.58 -15.67 21.91
N THR A 119 17.75 -15.03 21.89
CA THR A 119 18.91 -15.43 22.70
C THR A 119 18.66 -15.19 24.20
N SER A 120 17.94 -14.13 24.56
CA SER A 120 17.59 -13.83 25.96
C SER A 120 16.59 -14.82 26.55
N TYR A 121 15.64 -15.33 25.76
CA TYR A 121 14.68 -16.35 26.21
C TYR A 121 15.34 -17.71 26.47
N LEU A 122 16.30 -18.10 25.63
CA LEU A 122 17.03 -19.37 25.78
C LEU A 122 18.02 -19.38 26.95
N ASN A 123 18.48 -18.21 27.42
CA ASN A 123 19.39 -18.11 28.56
C ASN A 123 18.65 -18.01 29.92
N GLN A 124 17.32 -18.00 29.92
CA GLN A 124 16.50 -17.98 31.14
C GLN A 124 15.92 -19.35 31.52
N HIS A 125 16.20 -20.41 30.75
CA HIS A 125 15.76 -21.78 31.00
C HIS A 125 16.91 -22.79 30.85
#